data_AF-A0A8S3JZL7-F1
#
_entry.id   AF-A0A8S3JZL7-F1
#
_cell.length_a   1.000
_cell.length_b   1.000
_cell.length_c   1.000
_cell.angle_alpha   90.00
_cell.angle_beta   90.00
_cell.angle_gamma   90.00
#
_symmetry.space_group_name_H-M   'P 1'
#
loop_
_entity.id
_entity.type
_entity.pdbx_description
1 polymer ?
#
loop_
_entity_poly.entity_id
_entity_poly.type
_entity_poly.pdbx_seq_one_letter_code
_entity_poly.pdbx_strand_id
1 'polypeptide(L)'
;NKRLSIDKNSLENGFDLNTNDIHLLIQLGLLLPKQIDQYWFSIPNLASFVTCIEKGRRTLIQILSRRTYREIPMNEFRLRDTKTKCLLGFDYHIHDVIGANLAHVIDAPTGPIVKMGPEKV
;
A
#
# COMPACT_ATOMS: atom_id res chain seq x y z
N ASN A 1 -2.19 -7.80 22.19
CA ASN A 1 -2.81 -8.61 21.12
C ASN A 1 -4.11 -7.99 20.64
N LYS A 2 -4.06 -7.09 19.63
CA LYS A 2 -5.29 -6.61 18.98
C LYS A 2 -5.84 -7.73 18.11
N ARG A 3 -7.03 -8.25 18.43
CA ARG A 3 -7.70 -9.28 17.62
C ARG A 3 -8.44 -8.59 16.47
N LEU A 4 -8.05 -8.83 15.23
CA LEU A 4 -8.74 -8.37 14.01
C LEU A 4 -9.97 -9.25 13.68
N SER A 5 -10.68 -9.71 14.71
CA SER A 5 -11.85 -10.58 14.57
C SER A 5 -12.99 -10.11 15.45
N ILE A 6 -14.20 -10.42 15.03
CA ILE A 6 -15.44 -10.15 15.74
C ILE A 6 -16.28 -11.43 15.80
N ASP A 7 -16.97 -11.65 16.92
CA ASP A 7 -17.92 -12.75 17.08
C ASP A 7 -19.34 -12.34 16.64
N LYS A 8 -20.16 -13.34 16.31
CA LYS A 8 -21.53 -13.15 15.83
C LYS A 8 -22.40 -12.39 16.84
N ASN A 9 -22.29 -12.70 18.13
CA ASN A 9 -23.07 -12.05 19.17
C ASN A 9 -22.76 -10.55 19.26
N SER A 10 -21.50 -10.16 19.12
CA SER A 10 -21.10 -8.75 19.01
C SER A 10 -21.66 -8.08 17.74
N LEU A 11 -21.71 -8.78 16.59
CA LEU A 11 -22.33 -8.25 15.37
C LEU A 11 -23.84 -8.05 15.53
N GLU A 12 -24.54 -9.02 16.12
CA GLU A 12 -25.99 -9.01 16.27
C GLU A 12 -26.46 -8.03 17.35
N ASN A 13 -25.84 -8.05 18.53
CA ASN A 13 -26.30 -7.25 19.67
C ASN A 13 -25.55 -5.92 19.84
N GLY A 14 -24.35 -5.80 19.26
CA GLY A 14 -23.54 -4.58 19.35
C GLY A 14 -23.74 -3.64 18.16
N PHE A 15 -24.15 -4.17 17.01
CA PHE A 15 -24.32 -3.42 15.76
C PHE A 15 -25.69 -3.63 15.10
N ASP A 16 -26.60 -4.34 15.77
CA ASP A 16 -27.97 -4.64 15.28
C ASP A 16 -28.00 -5.29 13.89
N LEU A 17 -26.97 -6.09 13.56
CA LEU A 17 -26.89 -6.78 12.28
C LEU A 17 -27.66 -8.10 12.34
N ASN A 18 -28.50 -8.37 11.36
CA ASN A 18 -29.12 -9.68 11.23
C ASN A 18 -28.24 -10.64 10.41
N THR A 19 -28.65 -11.92 10.35
CA THR A 19 -27.90 -12.95 9.61
C THR A 19 -27.71 -12.61 8.12
N ASN A 20 -28.68 -11.95 7.47
CA ASN A 20 -28.54 -11.53 6.06
C ASN A 20 -27.50 -10.43 5.90
N ASP A 21 -27.42 -9.48 6.84
CA ASP A 21 -26.40 -8.42 6.82
C ASP A 21 -25.00 -9.03 6.96
N ILE A 22 -24.84 -10.00 7.87
CA ILE A 22 -23.57 -10.72 8.06
C ILE A 22 -23.19 -11.48 6.77
N HIS A 23 -24.15 -12.17 6.14
CA HIS A 23 -23.91 -12.81 4.85
C HIS A 23 -23.52 -11.82 3.75
N LEU A 24 -24.17 -10.66 3.68
CA LEU A 24 -23.84 -9.61 2.73
C LEU A 24 -22.41 -9.09 2.94
N LEU A 25 -21.99 -8.86 4.18
CA LEU A 25 -20.62 -8.46 4.50
C LEU A 25 -19.59 -9.50 4.07
N ILE A 26 -19.90 -10.79 4.18
CA ILE A 26 -19.04 -11.86 3.66
C ILE A 26 -18.99 -11.83 2.14
N GLN A 27 -20.14 -11.69 1.47
CA GLN A 27 -20.23 -11.62 0.01
C GLN A 27 -19.48 -10.43 -0.57
N LEU A 28 -19.52 -9.27 0.10
CA LEU A 28 -18.76 -8.08 -0.26
C LEU A 28 -17.27 -8.18 0.07
N GLY A 29 -16.84 -9.25 0.75
CA GLY A 29 -15.45 -9.45 1.15
C GLY A 29 -15.00 -8.50 2.25
N LEU A 30 -15.92 -8.03 3.10
CA LEU A 30 -15.66 -7.22 4.29
C LEU A 30 -15.48 -8.08 5.55
N LEU A 31 -16.06 -9.29 5.56
CA LEU A 31 -15.84 -10.32 6.57
C LEU A 31 -15.38 -11.63 5.92
N LEU A 32 -14.54 -12.37 6.64
CA LEU A 32 -14.15 -13.74 6.28
C LEU A 32 -14.45 -14.69 7.44
N PRO A 33 -15.07 -15.86 7.21
CA PRO A 33 -15.25 -16.86 8.25
C PRO A 33 -13.91 -17.27 8.88
N LYS A 34 -13.85 -17.27 10.21
CA LYS A 34 -12.67 -17.71 10.98
C LYS A 34 -12.94 -19.05 11.66
N GLN A 35 -14.00 -19.10 12.45
CA GLN A 35 -14.51 -20.25 13.20
C GLN A 35 -16.04 -20.14 13.26
N ILE A 36 -16.72 -21.10 13.90
CA ILE A 36 -18.16 -20.99 14.15
C ILE A 36 -18.43 -19.69 14.89
N ASP A 37 -19.35 -18.88 14.36
CA ASP A 37 -19.76 -17.59 14.91
C ASP A 37 -18.61 -16.61 15.16
N GLN A 38 -17.51 -16.73 14.41
CA GLN A 38 -16.38 -15.82 14.47
C GLN A 38 -15.88 -15.46 13.08
N TYR A 39 -15.63 -14.16 12.86
CA TYR A 39 -15.26 -13.60 11.57
C TYR A 39 -13.99 -12.76 11.69
N TRP A 40 -13.12 -12.84 10.69
CA TRP A 40 -12.05 -11.87 10.47
C TRP A 40 -12.61 -10.66 9.74
N PHE A 41 -12.10 -9.47 10.06
CA PHE A 41 -12.26 -8.33 9.16
C PHE A 41 -11.37 -8.51 7.93
N SER A 42 -11.92 -8.19 6.76
CA SER A 42 -11.18 -8.18 5.50
C SER A 42 -11.31 -6.85 4.80
N ILE A 43 -10.31 -6.56 3.97
CA ILE A 43 -10.29 -5.39 3.09
C ILE A 43 -10.57 -5.91 1.68
N PRO A 44 -11.71 -5.55 1.06
CA PRO A 44 -12.01 -5.92 -0.31
C PRO A 44 -10.88 -5.50 -1.24
N ASN A 45 -10.52 -6.36 -2.20
CA ASN A 45 -9.45 -6.10 -3.16
C ASN A 45 -8.06 -5.82 -2.57
N LEU A 46 -7.79 -6.23 -1.32
CA LEU A 46 -6.48 -6.00 -0.67
C LEU A 46 -5.31 -6.51 -1.54
N ALA A 47 -5.44 -7.69 -2.14
CA ALA A 47 -4.40 -8.25 -2.99
C ALA A 47 -4.08 -7.35 -4.21
N SER A 48 -5.12 -6.84 -4.88
CA SER A 48 -4.99 -5.88 -5.98
C SER A 48 -4.35 -4.57 -5.52
N PHE A 49 -4.74 -4.08 -4.35
CA PHE A 49 -4.17 -2.87 -3.76
C PHE A 49 -2.68 -3.05 -3.43
N VAL A 50 -2.31 -4.14 -2.77
CA VAL A 50 -0.90 -4.47 -2.46
C VAL A 50 -0.08 -4.62 -3.74
N THR A 51 -0.62 -5.30 -4.74
CA THR A 51 0.03 -5.47 -6.05
C THR A 51 0.25 -4.12 -6.75
N CYS A 52 -0.72 -3.21 -6.64
CA CYS A 52 -0.60 -1.85 -7.16
C CYS A 52 0.55 -1.08 -6.49
N ILE A 53 0.64 -1.12 -5.16
CA ILE A 53 1.73 -0.50 -4.40
C ILE A 53 3.08 -1.07 -4.85
N GLU A 54 3.21 -2.40 -4.89
CA GLU A 54 4.45 -3.08 -5.25
C GLU A 54 4.90 -2.75 -6.69
N LYS A 55 3.97 -2.71 -7.65
CA LYS A 55 4.26 -2.35 -9.05
C LYS A 55 4.80 -0.93 -9.17
N GLY A 56 4.18 0.04 -8.50
CA GLY A 56 4.65 1.43 -8.52
C GLY A 56 6.01 1.58 -7.87
N ARG A 57 6.21 0.98 -6.68
CA ARG A 57 7.49 0.95 -5.98
C ARG A 57 8.61 0.37 -6.84
N ARG A 58 8.39 -0.80 -7.43
CA ARG A 58 9.36 -1.45 -8.34
C ARG A 58 9.69 -0.55 -9.53
N THR A 59 8.71 0.15 -10.08
CA THR A 59 8.92 1.06 -11.21
C THR A 59 9.82 2.23 -10.82
N LEU A 60 9.57 2.89 -9.69
CA LEU A 60 10.41 4.00 -9.22
C LEU A 60 11.84 3.54 -8.93
N ILE A 61 12.01 2.40 -8.26
CA ILE A 61 13.33 1.82 -7.99
C ILE A 61 14.06 1.45 -9.28
N GLN A 62 13.38 0.88 -10.27
CA GLN A 62 13.98 0.58 -11.58
C GLN A 62 14.43 1.82 -12.34
N ILE A 63 13.71 2.94 -12.21
CA ILE A 63 14.12 4.22 -12.81
C ILE A 63 15.39 4.74 -12.12
N LEU A 64 15.44 4.70 -10.79
CA LEU A 64 16.61 5.11 -10.00
C LEU A 64 17.82 4.23 -10.30
N SER A 65 17.67 2.90 -10.29
CA SER A 65 18.79 1.97 -10.44
C SER A 65 19.49 2.03 -11.79
N ARG A 66 18.82 2.55 -12.82
CA ARG A 66 19.40 2.77 -14.16
C ARG A 66 20.26 4.04 -14.26
N ARG A 67 20.29 4.88 -13.22
CA ARG A 67 21.12 6.09 -13.19
C ARG A 67 22.52 5.78 -12.71
N THR A 68 23.51 6.46 -13.27
CA THR A 68 24.94 6.31 -12.91
C THR A 68 25.17 6.40 -11.41
N TYR A 69 24.53 7.36 -10.75
CA TYR A 69 24.68 7.61 -9.31
C TYR A 69 23.49 7.09 -8.48
N ARG A 70 22.59 6.32 -9.10
CA ARG A 70 21.33 5.84 -8.50
C ARG A 70 20.50 6.95 -7.81
N GLU A 71 20.54 8.14 -8.40
CA GLU A 71 19.86 9.33 -7.88
C GLU A 71 19.25 10.16 -9.02
N ILE A 72 18.25 10.97 -8.67
CA ILE A 72 17.52 11.83 -9.61
C ILE A 72 16.95 13.05 -8.88
N PRO A 73 17.03 14.27 -9.47
CA PRO A 73 16.32 15.43 -8.93
C PRO A 73 14.81 15.18 -8.83
N MET A 74 14.16 15.61 -7.73
CA MET A 74 12.75 15.34 -7.46
C MET A 74 11.81 15.91 -8.55
N ASN A 75 12.14 17.10 -9.05
CA ASN A 75 11.41 17.74 -10.16
C ASN A 75 11.49 16.91 -11.45
N GLU A 76 12.68 16.43 -11.82
CA GLU A 76 12.87 15.55 -12.96
C GLU A 76 12.15 14.22 -12.75
N PHE A 77 12.17 13.68 -11.53
CA PHE A 77 11.55 12.39 -11.23
C PHE A 77 10.04 12.46 -11.38
N ARG A 78 9.41 13.52 -10.88
CA ARG A 78 7.97 13.78 -10.99
C ARG A 78 7.51 13.90 -12.46
N LEU A 79 8.37 14.40 -13.34
CA LEU A 79 8.08 14.55 -14.77
C LEU A 79 8.16 13.22 -15.55
N ARG A 80 8.71 12.16 -14.97
CA ARG A 80 8.77 10.85 -15.62
C ARG A 80 7.36 10.27 -15.75
N ASP A 81 7.04 9.78 -16.95
CA ASP A 81 5.77 9.08 -17.14
C ASP A 81 5.79 7.76 -16.38
N THR A 82 5.03 7.74 -15.29
CA THR A 82 4.81 6.57 -14.44
C THR A 82 3.34 6.22 -14.36
N LYS A 83 2.45 6.91 -15.08
CA LYS A 83 0.99 6.88 -14.87
C LYS A 83 0.39 5.49 -15.02
N THR A 84 0.92 4.68 -15.93
CA THR A 84 0.41 3.31 -16.18
C THR A 84 0.86 2.29 -15.14
N LYS A 85 1.94 2.57 -14.40
CA LYS A 85 2.54 1.65 -13.41
C LYS A 85 2.37 2.12 -11.97
N CYS A 86 2.13 3.41 -11.77
CA CYS A 86 1.92 4.09 -10.49
C CYS A 86 0.47 4.58 -10.42
N LEU A 87 -0.48 3.66 -10.28
CA LEU A 87 -1.92 3.98 -10.32
C LEU A 87 -2.37 4.88 -9.16
N LEU A 88 -1.65 4.87 -8.04
CA LEU A 88 -1.91 5.77 -6.90
C LEU A 88 -1.23 7.15 -7.05
N GLY A 89 -0.58 7.39 -8.20
CA GLY A 89 0.14 8.63 -8.48
C GLY A 89 1.58 8.63 -7.97
N PHE A 90 2.42 9.47 -8.58
CA PHE A 90 3.84 9.57 -8.25
C PHE A 90 4.07 9.87 -6.76
N ASP A 91 3.32 10.81 -6.19
CA ASP A 91 3.47 11.26 -4.80
C ASP A 91 3.25 10.13 -3.79
N TYR A 92 2.22 9.31 -4.01
CA TYR A 92 1.98 8.16 -3.16
C TYR A 92 3.19 7.21 -3.17
N HIS A 93 3.66 6.85 -4.36
CA HIS A 93 4.72 5.86 -4.50
C HIS A 93 6.09 6.39 -4.06
N ILE A 94 6.38 7.68 -4.23
CA ILE A 94 7.65 8.23 -3.73
C ILE A 94 7.68 8.24 -2.20
N HIS A 95 6.57 8.59 -1.56
CA HIS A 95 6.45 8.50 -0.10
C HIS A 95 6.52 7.05 0.40
N ASP A 96 5.90 6.10 -0.31
CA ASP A 96 6.00 4.67 0.00
C ASP A 96 7.46 4.16 -0.12
N VAL A 97 8.17 4.53 -1.18
CA VAL A 97 9.58 4.17 -1.37
C VAL A 97 10.48 4.73 -0.26
N ILE A 98 10.26 5.99 0.14
CA ILE A 98 11.01 6.64 1.22
C ILE A 98 10.66 5.99 2.56
N GLY A 99 9.38 5.80 2.86
CA GLY A 99 8.90 5.18 4.09
C GLY A 99 9.32 3.71 4.24
N ALA A 100 9.51 3.00 3.12
CA ALA A 100 10.07 1.65 3.09
C ALA A 100 11.61 1.61 3.22
N ASN A 101 12.26 2.77 3.39
CA ASN A 101 13.73 2.93 3.43
C ASN A 101 14.44 2.38 2.17
N LEU A 102 13.79 2.43 1.01
CA LEU A 102 14.37 1.98 -0.27
C LEU A 102 15.02 3.14 -1.05
N ALA A 103 14.65 4.37 -0.72
CA ALA A 103 15.32 5.59 -1.15
C ALA A 103 15.24 6.62 -0.02
N HIS A 104 16.02 7.69 -0.13
CA HIS A 104 15.99 8.83 0.77
C HIS A 104 16.11 10.12 -0.04
N VAL A 105 15.73 11.24 0.58
CA VAL A 105 15.85 12.56 -0.02
C VAL A 105 17.10 13.24 0.53
N ILE A 106 17.87 13.86 -0.35
CA ILE A 106 19.04 14.68 -0.03
C ILE A 106 18.73 16.10 -0.48
N ASP A 107 18.90 17.06 0.42
CA ASP A 107 18.80 18.47 0.07
C ASP A 107 20.06 18.93 -0.67
N ALA A 108 19.89 19.46 -1.87
CA ALA A 108 20.95 20.06 -2.66
C ALA A 108 20.60 21.51 -3.04
N PRO A 109 21.58 22.36 -3.39
CA PRO A 109 21.34 23.77 -3.73
C PRO A 109 20.36 23.98 -4.90
N THR A 110 20.25 23.01 -5.81
CA THR A 110 19.35 23.04 -6.96
C THR A 110 17.97 22.44 -6.67
N GLY A 111 17.73 22.02 -5.43
CA GLY A 111 16.51 21.34 -4.98
C GLY A 111 16.76 19.90 -4.49
N PRO A 112 15.72 19.24 -3.98
CA PRO A 112 15.84 17.90 -3.40
C PRO A 112 16.15 16.84 -4.47
N ILE A 113 17.03 15.91 -4.11
CA ILE A 113 17.43 14.76 -4.92
C ILE A 113 16.94 13.50 -4.22
N VAL A 114 16.33 12.59 -4.97
CA VAL A 114 15.99 11.26 -4.49
C VAL A 114 17.15 10.32 -4.80
N LYS A 115 17.70 9.67 -3.78
CA LYS A 115 18.80 8.71 -3.90
C LYS A 115 18.38 7.34 -3.39
N MET A 116 18.72 6.29 -4.13
CA MET A 116 18.46 4.91 -3.70
C MET A 116 19.15 4.63 -2.35
N GLY A 117 18.44 3.92 -1.47
CA GLY A 117 18.98 3.49 -0.17
C GLY A 117 20.10 2.46 -0.34
N PRO A 118 20.85 2.15 0.73
CA PRO A 118 21.86 1.10 0.69
C PRO A 118 21.22 -0.22 0.21
N GLU A 119 21.91 -0.92 -0.68
CA GLU A 119 21.52 -2.25 -1.11
C GLU A 119 21.46 -3.15 0.14
N LYS A 120 20.31 -3.76 0.42
CA LYS A 120 20.23 -4.76 1.48
C LYS A 120 21.08 -5.95 1.00
N VAL A 121 22.28 -6.09 1.57
CA VAL A 121 23.14 -7.28 1.44
C VAL A 121 22.42 -8.49 2.01
#